data_AF-A0A158D321-F1
#
_entry.id   AF-A0A158D321-F1
#
_cell.length_a   1.000
_cell.length_b   1.000
_cell.length_c   1.000
_cell.angle_alpha   90.00
_cell.angle_beta   90.00
_cell.angle_gamma   90.00
#
_symmetry.space_group_name_H-M   'P 1'
#
loop_
_entity.id
_entity.type
_entity.pdbx_description
1 polymer ?
#
loop_
_entity_poly.entity_id
_entity_poly.type
_entity_poly.pdbx_seq_one_letter_code
_entity_poly.pdbx_strand_id
1 'polypeptide(L)'
;MKRSILLFAVFALSTGVIAQEVLDNYGPFNLDGGKVACKSDSGDEIKKTQWYEAPQDRYFKDFQVSTISGVSYHGDASCAVSQKLEKKVSLKLANGLLVDVRVPYKYEVLAHADCGSGTAATAVHLAKGDHINVECNVQGTLAKYEK
;
A
#
# COMPACT_ATOMS: atom_id res chain seq x y z
N MET A 1 -3.63 62.77 30.02
CA MET A 1 -2.88 61.67 29.39
C MET A 1 -3.86 60.79 28.61
N LYS A 2 -3.88 60.89 27.27
CA LYS A 2 -4.75 60.11 26.39
C LYS A 2 -4.04 58.80 26.03
N ARG A 3 -4.58 57.65 26.44
CA ARG A 3 -4.08 56.32 26.05
C ARG A 3 -4.76 55.91 24.75
N SER A 4 -4.03 56.00 23.64
CA SER A 4 -4.42 55.41 22.36
C SER A 4 -4.30 53.89 22.46
N ILE A 5 -5.43 53.18 22.40
CA ILE A 5 -5.46 51.73 22.34
C ILE A 5 -5.26 51.35 20.86
N LEU A 6 -4.10 50.75 20.57
CA LEU A 6 -3.84 50.07 19.31
C LEU A 6 -4.80 48.87 19.22
N LEU A 7 -5.77 48.92 18.30
CA LEU A 7 -6.51 47.73 17.87
C LEU A 7 -5.60 46.91 16.96
N PHE A 8 -5.05 45.81 17.47
CA PHE A 8 -4.48 44.75 16.65
C PHE A 8 -5.64 44.02 15.96
N ALA A 9 -5.79 44.24 14.64
CA ALA A 9 -6.67 43.44 13.82
C ALA A 9 -6.08 42.02 13.70
N VAL A 10 -6.64 41.07 14.45
CA VAL A 10 -6.36 39.65 14.28
C VAL A 10 -7.04 39.22 12.98
N PHE A 11 -6.27 39.12 11.90
CA PHE A 11 -6.69 38.46 10.68
C PHE A 11 -6.81 36.95 10.96
N ALA A 12 -8.00 36.52 11.35
CA ALA A 12 -8.35 35.10 11.38
C ALA A 12 -8.48 34.60 9.94
N LEU A 13 -7.36 34.18 9.35
CA LEU A 13 -7.32 33.36 8.13
C LEU A 13 -7.76 31.92 8.49
N SER A 14 -9.03 31.76 8.85
CA SER A 14 -9.65 30.45 9.03
C SER A 14 -10.65 30.23 7.90
N THR A 15 -10.23 29.48 6.89
CA THR A 15 -10.98 28.37 6.27
C THR A 15 -10.23 27.96 5.01
N GLY A 16 -9.22 27.10 5.20
CA GLY A 16 -8.73 26.27 4.11
C GLY A 16 -9.90 25.41 3.63
N VAL A 17 -10.50 25.80 2.50
CA VAL A 17 -11.40 24.93 1.76
C VAL A 17 -10.52 23.85 1.16
N ILE A 18 -10.39 22.75 1.90
CA ILE A 18 -9.84 21.51 1.36
C ILE A 18 -10.89 21.02 0.36
N ALA A 19 -10.51 21.02 -0.91
CA ALA A 19 -11.00 20.16 -2.00
C ALA A 19 -11.86 18.99 -1.48
N GLN A 20 -13.09 18.88 -1.95
CA GLN A 20 -13.99 17.82 -1.51
C GLN A 20 -13.56 16.50 -2.16
N GLU A 21 -12.67 15.78 -1.50
CA GLU A 21 -12.11 14.52 -1.99
C GLU A 21 -13.24 13.50 -2.22
N VAL A 22 -13.45 13.12 -3.49
CA VAL A 22 -14.32 12.00 -3.83
C VAL A 22 -13.52 10.71 -3.64
N LEU A 23 -13.78 10.03 -2.52
CA LEU A 23 -13.12 8.80 -2.14
C LEU A 23 -13.91 7.58 -2.62
N ASP A 24 -13.24 6.69 -3.34
CA ASP A 24 -13.80 5.42 -3.79
C ASP A 24 -12.90 4.27 -3.33
N ASN A 25 -13.50 3.13 -2.98
CA ASN A 25 -12.74 1.93 -2.65
C ASN A 25 -12.30 1.19 -3.92
N TYR A 26 -11.06 0.73 -3.93
CA TYR A 26 -10.47 -0.14 -4.93
C TYR A 26 -10.04 -1.46 -4.27
N GLY A 27 -10.64 -2.57 -4.71
CA GLY A 27 -10.57 -3.85 -4.00
C GLY A 27 -11.82 -4.10 -3.14
N PRO A 28 -11.82 -5.18 -2.32
CA PRO A 28 -10.69 -6.06 -2.05
C PRO A 28 -10.31 -6.96 -3.24
N PHE A 29 -9.02 -7.23 -3.37
CA PHE A 29 -8.48 -8.23 -4.29
C PHE A 29 -7.65 -9.26 -3.53
N ASN A 30 -7.74 -10.52 -3.97
CA ASN A 30 -6.89 -11.57 -3.44
C ASN A 30 -5.73 -11.84 -4.40
N LEU A 31 -4.51 -11.81 -3.85
CA LEU A 31 -3.30 -12.30 -4.54
C LEU A 31 -2.89 -13.62 -3.89
N ASP A 32 -3.17 -14.73 -4.58
CA ASP A 32 -2.68 -16.06 -4.20
C ASP A 32 -1.26 -16.24 -4.74
N GLY A 33 -0.28 -16.28 -3.82
CA GLY A 33 1.11 -16.59 -4.14
C GLY A 33 1.29 -18.03 -4.59
N GLY A 34 0.40 -18.93 -4.16
CA GLY A 34 0.38 -20.35 -4.47
C GLY A 34 0.63 -21.22 -3.23
N LYS A 35 0.83 -22.51 -3.50
CA LYS A 35 1.19 -23.52 -2.50
C LYS A 35 2.29 -24.42 -3.05
N VAL A 36 3.35 -24.64 -2.28
CA VAL A 36 4.50 -25.44 -2.67
C VAL A 36 4.87 -26.38 -1.53
N ALA A 37 5.16 -27.64 -1.86
CA ALA A 37 5.70 -28.60 -0.91
C ALA A 37 7.16 -28.29 -0.62
N CYS A 38 7.57 -28.37 0.64
CA CYS A 38 8.97 -28.27 1.00
C CYS A 38 9.67 -29.59 0.60
N LYS A 39 10.60 -29.54 -0.36
CA LYS A 39 11.27 -30.71 -0.93
C LYS A 39 12.76 -30.76 -0.66
N SER A 40 13.37 -29.64 -0.31
CA SER A 40 14.78 -29.57 0.08
C SER A 40 15.01 -28.58 1.21
N ASP A 41 16.14 -28.76 1.89
CA ASP A 41 16.67 -27.85 2.92
C ASP A 41 17.32 -26.59 2.32
N SER A 42 17.15 -26.37 1.02
CA SER A 42 17.72 -25.24 0.28
C SER A 42 16.78 -24.04 0.14
N GLY A 43 15.57 -24.09 0.71
CA GLY A 43 14.63 -22.94 0.74
C GLY A 43 13.70 -22.87 -0.47
N ASP A 44 12.82 -23.87 -0.65
CA ASP A 44 11.69 -23.73 -1.57
C ASP A 44 10.86 -22.50 -1.18
N GLU A 45 10.60 -21.63 -2.15
CA GLU A 45 10.05 -20.31 -1.90
C GLU A 45 8.92 -20.01 -2.90
N ILE A 46 7.90 -19.32 -2.40
CA ILE A 46 6.85 -18.72 -3.20
C ILE A 46 7.11 -17.22 -3.26
N LYS A 47 7.31 -16.69 -4.47
CA LYS A 47 7.33 -15.25 -4.75
C LYS A 47 6.43 -14.94 -5.93
N LYS A 48 5.41 -14.13 -5.69
CA LYS A 48 4.52 -13.66 -6.74
C LYS A 48 4.27 -12.16 -6.56
N THR A 49 4.40 -11.41 -7.65
CA THR A 49 4.06 -10.00 -7.66
C THR A 49 2.83 -9.72 -8.52
N GLN A 50 2.09 -8.67 -8.15
CA GLN A 50 1.00 -8.14 -8.96
C GLN A 50 0.96 -6.62 -8.88
N TRP A 51 0.79 -6.00 -10.03
CA TRP A 51 0.61 -4.56 -10.15
C TRP A 51 -0.86 -4.16 -10.05
N TYR A 52 -1.11 -3.10 -9.29
CA TYR A 52 -2.41 -2.47 -9.13
C TYR A 52 -2.30 -1.03 -9.59
N GLU A 53 -3.18 -0.62 -10.52
CA GLU A 53 -3.12 0.68 -11.18
C GLU A 53 -4.45 1.42 -11.01
N ALA A 54 -4.36 2.68 -10.60
CA ALA A 54 -5.51 3.55 -10.48
C ALA A 54 -6.05 3.92 -11.88
N PRO A 55 -7.38 4.11 -12.04
CA PRO A 55 -7.96 4.66 -13.25
C PRO A 55 -7.32 6.00 -13.63
N GLN A 56 -7.37 6.36 -14.93
CA GLN A 56 -6.68 7.55 -15.46
C GLN A 56 -7.09 8.86 -14.80
N ASP A 57 -8.31 8.97 -14.27
CA ASP A 57 -8.87 10.14 -13.60
C ASP A 57 -8.67 10.15 -12.08
N ARG A 58 -7.93 9.18 -11.53
CA ARG A 58 -7.75 8.97 -10.09
C ARG A 58 -6.31 8.63 -9.70
N TYR A 59 -6.03 8.75 -8.41
CA TYR A 59 -4.80 8.30 -7.76
C TYR A 59 -5.12 7.58 -6.44
N PHE A 60 -4.15 6.83 -5.91
CA PHE A 60 -4.28 6.20 -4.60
C PHE A 60 -4.02 7.24 -3.49
N LYS A 61 -5.00 7.45 -2.61
CA LYS A 61 -4.81 8.22 -1.38
C LYS A 61 -4.15 7.35 -0.31
N ASP A 62 -4.60 6.11 -0.20
CA ASP A 62 -4.01 5.09 0.64
C ASP A 62 -4.11 3.72 -0.03
N PHE A 63 -3.36 2.76 0.52
CA PHE A 63 -3.43 1.35 0.17
C PHE A 63 -3.16 0.56 1.45
N GLN A 64 -3.83 -0.58 1.56
CA GLN A 64 -3.67 -1.54 2.64
C GLN A 64 -3.40 -2.90 2.03
N VAL A 65 -2.37 -3.57 2.54
CA VAL A 65 -2.02 -4.93 2.18
C VAL A 65 -1.94 -5.71 3.48
N SER A 66 -2.63 -6.85 3.52
CA SER A 66 -2.62 -7.74 4.67
C SER A 66 -2.56 -9.19 4.21
N THR A 67 -1.91 -10.05 5.00
CA THR A 67 -1.93 -11.50 4.78
C THR A 67 -3.29 -12.05 5.22
N ILE A 68 -4.01 -12.74 4.33
CA ILE A 68 -5.25 -13.48 4.63
C ILE A 68 -4.89 -14.81 5.29
N SER A 69 -3.98 -15.53 4.66
CA SER A 69 -3.48 -16.80 5.14
C SER A 69 -2.01 -16.95 4.72
N GLY A 70 -1.23 -17.63 5.55
CA GLY A 70 0.18 -17.81 5.24
C GLY A 70 0.83 -18.83 6.16
N VAL A 71 1.59 -19.73 5.56
CA VAL A 71 2.45 -20.68 6.26
C VAL A 71 3.85 -20.53 5.69
N SER A 72 4.78 -20.20 6.59
CA SER A 72 6.22 -20.17 6.37
C SER A 72 6.88 -20.96 7.48
N TYR A 73 7.98 -21.65 7.18
CA TYR A 73 8.75 -22.40 8.17
C TYR A 73 10.08 -21.71 8.51
N HIS A 74 10.40 -20.62 7.80
CA HIS A 74 11.55 -19.79 8.09
C HIS A 74 11.28 -18.35 7.65
N GLY A 75 11.18 -17.44 8.62
CA GLY A 75 10.64 -16.10 8.40
C GLY A 75 9.12 -16.07 8.41
N ASP A 76 8.52 -15.05 7.78
CA ASP A 76 7.07 -14.83 7.76
C ASP A 76 6.49 -15.06 6.36
N ALA A 77 5.31 -15.70 6.33
CA ALA A 77 4.45 -15.64 5.16
C ALA A 77 3.82 -14.23 5.11
N SER A 78 4.25 -13.43 4.14
CA SER A 78 4.07 -11.99 4.16
C SER A 78 3.55 -11.46 2.84
N CYS A 79 2.79 -10.37 2.97
CA CYS A 79 2.27 -9.59 1.87
C CYS A 79 2.74 -8.14 2.07
N ALA A 80 3.43 -7.58 1.08
CA ALA A 80 4.00 -6.24 1.20
C ALA A 80 3.92 -5.47 -0.10
N VAL A 81 3.88 -4.14 0.00
CA VAL A 81 4.09 -3.28 -1.18
C VAL A 81 5.58 -3.26 -1.49
N SER A 82 5.99 -3.87 -2.61
CA SER A 82 7.38 -3.92 -3.06
C SER A 82 7.80 -2.66 -3.80
N GLN A 83 6.88 -2.04 -4.54
CA GLN A 83 7.17 -0.84 -5.34
C GLN A 83 5.97 0.08 -5.44
N LYS A 84 6.23 1.39 -5.59
CA LYS A 84 5.24 2.42 -5.88
C LYS A 84 5.73 3.31 -7.01
N LEU A 85 4.86 3.61 -7.97
CA LEU A 85 5.12 4.58 -9.02
C LEU A 85 4.22 5.80 -8.83
N GLU A 86 4.85 6.95 -8.96
CA GLU A 86 4.20 8.26 -8.86
C GLU A 86 4.18 8.94 -10.22
N LYS A 87 3.17 9.78 -10.43
CA LYS A 87 3.14 10.71 -11.57
C LYS A 87 2.88 12.12 -11.08
N LYS A 88 3.36 13.09 -11.86
CA LYS A 88 3.14 14.51 -11.60
C LYS A 88 1.77 14.90 -12.12
N VAL A 89 0.94 15.53 -11.29
CA VAL A 89 -0.37 16.07 -11.66
C VAL A 89 -0.48 17.51 -11.18
N SER A 90 -1.07 18.37 -12.01
CA SER A 90 -1.36 19.75 -11.65
C SER A 90 -2.76 19.82 -11.07
N LEU A 91 -2.87 20.14 -9.78
CA LEU A 91 -4.14 20.33 -9.09
C LEU A 91 -4.47 21.82 -9.03
N LYS A 92 -5.74 22.15 -9.28
CA LYS A 92 -6.23 23.53 -9.14
C LYS A 92 -6.74 23.74 -7.72
N LEU A 93 -6.08 24.62 -6.97
CA LEU A 93 -6.55 25.05 -5.66
C LEU A 93 -7.80 25.93 -5.79
N ALA A 94 -8.54 26.08 -4.68
CA ALA A 94 -9.74 26.92 -4.62
C ALA A 94 -9.49 28.39 -5.04
N ASN A 95 -8.27 28.90 -4.89
CA ASN A 95 -7.87 30.24 -5.33
C ASN A 95 -7.48 30.33 -6.82
N GLY A 96 -7.63 29.23 -7.57
CA GLY A 96 -7.28 29.13 -8.99
C GLY A 96 -5.81 28.85 -9.28
N LEU A 97 -4.95 28.74 -8.25
CA LEU A 97 -3.53 28.40 -8.42
C LEU A 97 -3.40 26.94 -8.85
N LEU A 98 -2.55 26.68 -9.85
CA LEU A 98 -2.14 25.34 -10.22
C LEU A 98 -0.91 24.94 -9.40
N VAL A 99 -1.02 23.82 -8.69
CA VAL A 99 0.07 23.24 -7.92
C VAL A 99 0.39 21.86 -8.46
N ASP A 100 1.66 21.66 -8.79
CA ASP A 100 2.16 20.38 -9.23
C ASP A 100 2.48 19.49 -8.03
N VAL A 101 1.79 18.36 -7.92
CA VAL A 101 2.01 17.36 -6.88
C VAL A 101 2.36 16.00 -7.48
N ARG A 102 3.14 15.20 -6.75
CA ARG A 102 3.36 13.79 -7.09
C ARG A 102 2.34 12.94 -6.36
N VAL A 103 1.66 12.09 -7.11
CA VAL A 103 0.62 11.21 -6.57
C VAL A 103 0.92 9.77 -6.97
N PRO A 104 0.75 8.79 -6.07
CA PRO A 104 0.92 7.39 -6.41
C PRO A 104 -0.26 6.93 -7.27
N TYR A 105 0.02 6.39 -8.45
CA TYR A 105 -1.02 5.90 -9.36
C TYR A 105 -0.90 4.40 -9.60
N LYS A 106 0.19 3.78 -9.18
CA LYS A 106 0.46 2.36 -9.38
C LYS A 106 1.33 1.82 -8.25
N TYR A 107 1.02 0.63 -7.75
CA TYR A 107 1.87 -0.06 -6.77
C TYR A 107 1.93 -1.55 -7.05
N GLU A 108 3.04 -2.17 -6.69
CA GLU A 108 3.27 -3.60 -6.79
C GLU A 108 3.13 -4.23 -5.40
N VAL A 109 2.37 -5.32 -5.32
CA VAL A 109 2.27 -6.14 -4.11
C VAL A 109 3.02 -7.44 -4.35
N LEU A 110 3.88 -7.80 -3.39
CA LEU A 110 4.59 -9.06 -3.30
C LEU A 110 3.88 -9.96 -2.27
N ALA A 111 3.54 -11.18 -2.70
CA ALA A 111 3.17 -12.29 -1.83
C ALA A 111 4.38 -13.22 -1.69
N HIS A 112 4.80 -13.50 -0.46
CA HIS A 112 6.02 -14.23 -0.16
C HIS A 112 5.86 -15.26 0.98
N ALA A 113 6.36 -16.48 0.79
CA ALA A 113 6.53 -17.50 1.83
C ALA A 113 7.72 -18.41 1.52
N ASP A 114 8.39 -18.96 2.55
CA ASP A 114 9.62 -19.76 2.43
C ASP A 114 9.61 -20.99 3.37
N CYS A 115 10.14 -22.12 2.90
CA CYS A 115 10.41 -23.33 3.68
C CYS A 115 11.67 -23.22 4.56
N GLY A 116 12.56 -22.26 4.25
CA GLY A 116 13.81 -22.00 4.96
C GLY A 116 15.00 -22.80 4.51
N SER A 117 16.19 -22.36 4.94
CA SER A 117 17.45 -23.05 4.64
C SER A 117 18.12 -23.64 5.89
N GLY A 118 18.52 -24.91 5.81
CA GLY A 118 19.55 -25.54 6.67
C GLY A 118 19.31 -25.65 8.18
N THR A 119 18.13 -25.31 8.71
CA THR A 119 17.86 -25.42 10.16
C THR A 119 17.20 -26.75 10.53
N ALA A 120 17.40 -27.20 11.78
CA ALA A 120 16.74 -28.40 12.31
C ALA A 120 15.19 -28.30 12.21
N ALA A 121 14.63 -27.09 12.29
CA ALA A 121 13.20 -26.86 12.09
C ALA A 121 12.76 -27.22 10.66
N THR A 122 13.50 -26.77 9.64
CA THR A 122 13.24 -27.11 8.23
C THR A 122 13.27 -28.62 8.01
N ALA A 123 14.26 -29.35 8.57
CA ALA A 123 14.34 -30.82 8.42
C ALA A 123 13.11 -31.56 9.00
N VAL A 124 12.54 -31.06 10.11
CA VAL A 124 11.33 -31.64 10.71
C VAL A 124 10.11 -31.45 9.80
N HIS A 125 9.98 -30.29 9.17
CA HIS A 125 8.88 -29.99 8.25
C HIS A 125 9.00 -30.75 6.92
N LEU A 126 10.23 -30.86 6.39
CA LEU A 126 10.53 -31.70 5.23
C LEU A 126 10.13 -33.16 5.45
N ALA A 127 10.50 -33.73 6.60
CA ALA A 127 10.16 -35.11 6.94
C ALA A 127 8.64 -35.35 7.07
N LYS A 128 7.86 -34.30 7.36
CA LYS A 128 6.40 -34.34 7.45
C LYS A 128 5.70 -34.12 6.10
N GLY A 129 6.42 -33.73 5.05
CA GLY A 129 5.82 -33.36 3.77
C GLY A 129 4.99 -32.07 3.86
N ASP A 130 5.40 -31.15 4.72
CA ASP A 130 4.71 -29.89 4.93
C ASP A 130 4.79 -28.97 3.69
N HIS A 131 3.87 -28.01 3.61
CA HIS A 131 3.74 -27.09 2.48
C HIS A 131 3.70 -25.65 2.98
N ILE A 132 4.26 -24.75 2.18
CA ILE A 132 4.14 -23.31 2.37
C ILE A 132 3.05 -22.75 1.46
N ASN A 133 2.43 -21.66 1.89
CA ASN A 133 1.46 -20.91 1.10
C ASN A 133 1.38 -19.45 1.59
N VAL A 134 0.83 -18.58 0.76
CA VAL A 134 0.53 -17.20 1.11
C VAL A 134 -0.58 -16.64 0.25
N GLU A 135 -1.55 -15.98 0.88
CA GLU A 135 -2.63 -15.27 0.22
C GLU A 135 -2.74 -13.86 0.81
N CYS A 136 -2.84 -12.85 -0.05
CA CYS A 136 -2.88 -11.44 0.33
C CYS A 136 -4.25 -10.82 0.03
N ASN A 137 -4.73 -9.98 0.94
CA ASN A 137 -5.84 -9.04 0.71
C ASN A 137 -5.26 -7.66 0.38
N VAL A 138 -5.65 -7.12 -0.77
CA VAL A 138 -5.20 -5.83 -1.29
C VAL A 138 -6.39 -4.89 -1.41
N GLN A 139 -6.27 -3.72 -0.79
CA GLN A 139 -7.27 -2.66 -0.79
C GLN A 139 -6.59 -1.31 -1.01
N GLY A 140 -7.31 -0.34 -1.54
CA GLY A 140 -6.88 1.05 -1.53
C GLY A 140 -8.02 2.03 -1.70
N THR A 141 -7.86 3.22 -1.13
CA THR A 141 -8.78 4.33 -1.31
C THR A 141 -8.27 5.20 -2.45
N LEU A 142 -9.11 5.41 -3.45
CA LEU A 142 -8.84 6.27 -4.60
C LEU A 142 -9.41 7.67 -4.39
N ALA A 143 -8.69 8.69 -4.84
CA ALA A 143 -9.16 10.07 -4.93
C ALA A 143 -9.14 10.53 -6.40
N LYS A 144 -10.10 11.37 -6.80
CA LYS A 144 -10.17 11.96 -8.15
C LYS A 144 -9.20 13.12 -8.32
N TYR A 145 -8.72 13.32 -9.55
CA TYR A 145 -8.13 14.59 -9.95
C TYR A 145 -9.23 15.66 -10.02
N GLU A 146 -9.10 16.72 -9.23
CA GLU A 146 -9.92 17.91 -9.43
C GLU A 146 -9.47 18.61 -10.72
N LYS A 147 -10.44 18.90 -11.60
CA LYS A 147 -10.23 19.64 -12.85
C LYS A 147 -10.49 21.13 -12.65
#